data_AF-X1L2V7-F1
#
_entry.id   AF-X1L2V7-F1
#
_cell.length_a   1.000
_cell.length_b   1.000
_cell.length_c   1.000
_cell.angle_alpha   90.00
_cell.angle_beta   90.00
_cell.angle_gamma   90.00
#
_symmetry.space_group_name_H-M   'P 1'
#
loop_
_entity.id
_entity.type
_entity.pdbx_description
1 polymer ?
#
loop_
_entity_poly.entity_id
_entity_poly.type
_entity_poly.pdbx_seq_one_letter_code
_entity_poly.pdbx_strand_id
1 'polypeptide(L)'
;SRYAVGLGIRILEDAIEEYGQGEELLRKYAQYSSIPIVSMAHDKYHPCQGLADLMGLQEHLGEVKDKKSTMMWGYSSMVRSWSSVQENILLLPRYGMNFTLAYPEGFDLDPEVIAQAKKNAEASGAKFEITHDRFEAVKGAQVVYARNWMNKVGIIG
;
A
#
# COMPACT_ATOMS: atom_id res chain seq x y z
N SER A 1 -20.33 -17.85 -9.48
CA SER A 1 -19.24 -18.83 -9.70
C SER A 1 -19.51 -19.90 -10.75
N ARG A 2 -20.75 -20.10 -11.27
CA ARG A 2 -21.05 -21.13 -12.29
C ARG A 2 -20.61 -20.78 -13.73
N TYR A 3 -20.22 -19.54 -13.99
CA TYR A 3 -19.99 -19.01 -15.34
C TYR A 3 -18.56 -18.52 -15.58
N ALA A 4 -17.68 -18.59 -14.59
CA ALA A 4 -16.31 -18.09 -14.66
C ALA A 4 -15.38 -19.01 -13.89
N VAL A 5 -14.08 -18.99 -14.22
CA VAL A 5 -13.03 -19.76 -13.52
C VAL A 5 -12.30 -18.95 -12.45
N GLY A 6 -12.52 -17.63 -12.41
CA GLY A 6 -12.03 -16.70 -11.40
C GLY A 6 -12.79 -15.39 -11.48
N LEU A 7 -12.71 -14.57 -10.43
CA LEU A 7 -13.37 -13.27 -10.37
C LEU A 7 -12.42 -12.22 -9.80
N GLY A 8 -12.07 -11.23 -10.62
CA GLY A 8 -11.37 -10.02 -10.17
C GLY A 8 -12.38 -9.01 -9.63
N ILE A 9 -12.12 -8.45 -8.45
CA ILE A 9 -13.01 -7.48 -7.81
C ILE A 9 -12.25 -6.20 -7.47
N ARG A 10 -12.86 -5.04 -7.79
CA ARG A 10 -12.35 -3.72 -7.44
C ARG A 10 -13.46 -2.91 -6.75
N ILE A 11 -13.23 -2.50 -5.50
CA ILE A 11 -14.19 -1.75 -4.67
C ILE A 11 -13.44 -0.61 -3.96
N LEU A 12 -13.46 0.58 -4.55
CA LEU A 12 -12.69 1.74 -4.08
C LEU A 12 -13.55 2.72 -3.27
N GLU A 13 -12.93 3.82 -2.87
CA GLU A 13 -13.51 4.88 -2.03
C GLU A 13 -14.83 5.48 -2.54
N ASP A 14 -15.10 5.42 -3.85
CA ASP A 14 -16.34 5.91 -4.47
C ASP A 14 -17.51 4.91 -4.37
N ALA A 15 -17.24 3.68 -3.93
CA ALA A 15 -18.19 2.58 -3.83
C ALA A 15 -18.45 2.12 -2.40
N ILE A 16 -17.96 2.84 -1.39
CA ILE A 16 -18.07 2.53 0.03
C ILE A 16 -18.39 3.78 0.85
N GLU A 17 -18.93 3.59 2.05
CA GLU A 17 -19.25 4.67 2.98
C GLU A 17 -18.17 4.83 4.05
N GLU A 18 -17.57 3.72 4.47
CA GLU A 18 -16.58 3.68 5.55
C GLU A 18 -15.35 2.88 5.15
N TYR A 19 -14.18 3.37 5.56
CA TYR A 19 -12.92 2.65 5.38
C TYR A 19 -12.98 1.27 6.06
N GLY A 20 -12.61 0.22 5.33
CA GLY A 20 -12.68 -1.18 5.71
C GLY A 20 -13.80 -1.96 5.02
N GLN A 21 -14.85 -1.30 4.56
CA GLN A 21 -16.00 -1.96 3.93
C GLN A 21 -15.63 -2.65 2.61
N GLY A 22 -14.69 -2.09 1.84
CA GLY A 22 -14.23 -2.68 0.59
C GLY A 22 -13.55 -4.03 0.82
N GLU A 23 -12.71 -4.11 1.85
CA GLU A 23 -12.08 -5.35 2.31
C GLU A 23 -13.13 -6.37 2.79
N GLU A 24 -14.07 -5.95 3.64
CA GLU A 24 -15.12 -6.83 4.18
C GLU A 24 -15.97 -7.44 3.06
N LEU A 25 -16.39 -6.61 2.09
CA LEU A 25 -17.17 -7.06 0.96
C LEU A 25 -16.39 -8.04 0.08
N LEU A 26 -15.10 -7.77 -0.19
CA LEU A 26 -14.22 -8.69 -0.91
C LEU A 26 -14.11 -10.05 -0.19
N ARG A 27 -13.98 -10.04 1.15
CA ARG A 27 -13.94 -11.27 1.97
C ARG A 27 -15.26 -12.04 1.91
N LYS A 28 -16.41 -11.37 1.89
CA LYS A 28 -17.72 -12.00 1.67
C LYS A 28 -17.78 -12.69 0.29
N TYR A 29 -17.34 -12.01 -0.77
CA TYR A 29 -17.25 -12.64 -2.09
C TYR A 29 -16.37 -13.90 -2.07
N ALA A 30 -15.23 -13.84 -1.38
CA ALA A 30 -14.35 -14.99 -1.22
C ALA A 30 -14.99 -16.14 -0.42
N GLN A 31 -15.76 -15.84 0.63
CA GLN A 31 -16.45 -16.83 1.45
C GLN A 31 -17.55 -17.58 0.67
N TYR A 32 -18.30 -16.89 -0.18
CA TYR A 32 -19.46 -17.48 -0.87
C TYR A 32 -19.16 -17.96 -2.29
N SER A 33 -17.98 -17.65 -2.84
CA SER A 33 -17.60 -18.08 -4.18
C SER A 33 -16.95 -19.46 -4.17
N SER A 34 -17.33 -20.32 -5.12
CA SER A 34 -16.64 -21.59 -5.38
C SER A 34 -15.44 -21.47 -6.33
N ILE A 35 -15.09 -20.25 -6.75
CA ILE A 35 -13.96 -19.96 -7.65
C ILE A 35 -13.04 -18.91 -7.01
N PRO A 36 -11.74 -18.88 -7.36
CA PRO A 36 -10.80 -17.90 -6.84
C PRO A 36 -11.26 -16.46 -7.02
N ILE A 37 -11.11 -15.67 -5.96
CA ILE A 37 -11.30 -14.22 -5.97
C ILE A 37 -9.94 -13.54 -5.99
N VAL A 38 -9.76 -12.59 -6.91
CA VAL A 38 -8.56 -11.77 -7.02
C VAL A 38 -8.90 -10.34 -6.61
N SER A 39 -8.24 -9.82 -5.57
CA SER A 39 -8.34 -8.42 -5.20
C SER A 39 -7.63 -7.56 -6.24
N MET A 40 -8.39 -6.88 -7.09
CA MET A 40 -7.84 -5.96 -8.09
C MET A 40 -7.51 -4.60 -7.46
N ALA A 41 -8.32 -4.15 -6.49
CA ALA A 41 -7.99 -3.12 -5.49
C ALA A 41 -9.20 -2.94 -4.57
N HIS A 42 -8.96 -2.57 -3.31
CA HIS A 42 -9.99 -1.97 -2.48
C HIS A 42 -9.41 -0.88 -1.60
N ASP A 43 -10.25 -0.14 -0.90
CA ASP A 43 -9.90 0.91 0.05
C ASP A 43 -8.64 0.69 0.92
N LYS A 44 -8.42 -0.53 1.40
CA LYS A 44 -7.30 -0.89 2.27
C LYS A 44 -6.05 -1.40 1.54
N TYR A 45 -6.19 -2.16 0.45
CA TYR A 45 -5.06 -2.86 -0.21
C TYR A 45 -5.14 -2.83 -1.74
N HIS A 46 -3.99 -2.99 -2.40
CA HIS A 46 -3.90 -3.04 -3.86
C HIS A 46 -2.82 -4.04 -4.32
N PRO A 47 -2.99 -5.36 -4.05
CA PRO A 47 -1.92 -6.34 -4.19
C PRO A 47 -1.37 -6.49 -5.60
N CYS A 48 -2.22 -6.37 -6.63
CA CYS A 48 -1.75 -6.39 -8.02
C CYS A 48 -0.79 -5.23 -8.32
N GLN A 49 -1.05 -4.02 -7.80
CA GLN A 49 -0.14 -2.88 -7.95
C GLN A 49 1.15 -3.12 -7.17
N GLY A 50 1.06 -3.59 -5.92
CA GLY A 50 2.26 -3.86 -5.12
C GLY A 50 3.20 -4.87 -5.79
N LEU A 51 2.65 -5.96 -6.32
CA LEU A 51 3.43 -6.96 -7.05
C LEU A 51 4.04 -6.38 -8.34
N ALA A 52 3.29 -5.54 -9.07
CA ALA A 52 3.80 -4.87 -10.26
C ALA A 52 4.91 -3.87 -9.93
N ASP A 53 4.78 -3.11 -8.84
CA ASP A 53 5.81 -2.19 -8.34
C ASP A 53 7.09 -2.96 -8.01
N LEU A 54 6.98 -4.06 -7.25
CA LEU A 54 8.13 -4.90 -6.90
C LEU A 54 8.80 -5.50 -8.15
N MET A 55 8.02 -6.01 -9.10
CA MET A 55 8.53 -6.55 -10.36
C MET A 55 9.31 -5.49 -11.13
N GLY A 56 8.74 -4.28 -11.29
CA GLY A 56 9.42 -3.18 -11.95
C GLY A 56 10.71 -2.78 -11.24
N LEU A 57 10.71 -2.74 -9.90
CA LEU A 57 11.93 -2.51 -9.12
C LEU A 57 13.00 -3.57 -9.35
N GLN A 58 12.62 -4.84 -9.42
CA GLN A 58 13.56 -5.94 -9.70
C GLN A 58 14.13 -5.87 -11.11
N GLU A 59 13.32 -5.52 -12.11
CA GLU A 59 13.78 -5.33 -13.49
C GLU A 59 14.80 -4.18 -13.61
N HIS A 60 14.61 -3.09 -12.86
CA HIS A 60 15.46 -1.90 -12.96
C HIS A 60 16.68 -1.93 -12.04
N LEU A 61 16.57 -2.55 -10.85
CA LEU A 61 17.59 -2.50 -9.81
C LEU A 61 18.27 -3.85 -9.55
N GLY A 62 17.77 -4.93 -10.13
CA GLY A 62 18.16 -6.31 -9.80
C GLY A 62 17.62 -6.72 -8.43
N GLU A 63 18.46 -7.36 -7.62
CA GLU A 63 18.10 -7.71 -6.25
C GLU A 63 17.75 -6.46 -5.43
N VAL A 64 16.56 -6.41 -4.84
CA VAL A 64 16.06 -5.21 -4.13
C VAL A 64 16.52 -5.13 -2.67
N LYS A 65 17.00 -6.25 -2.10
CA LYS A 65 17.42 -6.34 -0.70
C LYS A 65 18.46 -5.27 -0.36
N ASP A 66 18.35 -4.70 0.83
CA ASP A 66 19.20 -3.65 1.40
C ASP A 66 19.13 -2.28 0.67
N LYS A 67 18.45 -2.17 -0.47
CA LYS A 67 18.18 -0.89 -1.12
C LYS A 67 17.10 -0.11 -0.36
N LYS A 68 17.18 1.22 -0.45
CA LYS A 68 16.27 2.18 0.17
C LYS A 68 15.21 2.66 -0.81
N SER A 69 13.95 2.44 -0.45
CA SER A 69 12.78 3.02 -1.10
C SER A 69 12.10 4.03 -0.18
N THR A 70 11.67 5.15 -0.74
CA THR A 70 10.95 6.20 -0.01
C THR A 70 9.57 6.38 -0.60
N MET A 71 8.52 6.16 0.20
CA MET A 71 7.16 6.57 -0.12
C MET A 71 6.91 7.95 0.48
N MET A 72 6.70 8.95 -0.37
CA MET A 72 6.56 10.33 0.04
C MET A 72 5.18 10.87 -0.32
N TRP A 73 4.53 11.51 0.65
CA TRP A 73 3.28 12.23 0.40
C TRP A 73 3.53 13.40 -0.56
N GLY A 74 2.73 13.47 -1.62
CA GLY A 74 2.75 14.57 -2.59
C GLY A 74 1.37 15.23 -2.71
N TYR A 75 1.34 16.52 -3.01
CA TYR A 75 0.08 17.23 -3.25
C TYR A 75 -0.55 16.80 -4.59
N SER A 76 -1.87 16.65 -4.59
CA SER A 76 -2.70 16.42 -5.78
C SER A 76 -4.08 17.02 -5.53
N SER A 77 -4.76 17.47 -6.60
CA SER A 77 -6.12 18.00 -6.53
C SER A 77 -7.17 16.92 -6.22
N MET A 78 -6.85 15.65 -6.46
CA MET A 78 -7.76 14.54 -6.25
C MET A 78 -7.27 13.67 -5.11
N VAL A 79 -8.00 13.67 -4.00
CA VAL A 79 -7.74 12.81 -2.84
C VAL A 79 -7.91 11.34 -3.24
N ARG A 80 -7.06 10.45 -2.71
CA ARG A 80 -7.03 9.01 -3.00
C ARG A 80 -7.05 8.21 -1.70
N SER A 81 -7.61 7.00 -1.77
CA SER A 81 -7.55 6.03 -0.68
C SER A 81 -6.11 5.59 -0.33
N TRP A 82 -5.98 4.97 0.84
CA TRP A 82 -4.72 4.45 1.36
C TRP A 82 -4.19 3.22 0.62
N SER A 83 -5.07 2.51 -0.10
CA SER A 83 -4.86 1.21 -0.75
C SER A 83 -3.44 0.92 -1.26
N SER A 84 -2.96 1.70 -2.22
CA SER A 84 -1.66 1.42 -2.85
C SER A 84 -0.47 1.84 -2.00
N VAL A 85 -0.63 2.89 -1.19
CA VAL A 85 0.43 3.34 -0.27
C VAL A 85 0.65 2.26 0.79
N GLN A 86 -0.46 1.76 1.34
CA GLN A 86 -0.48 0.65 2.31
C GLN A 86 0.09 -0.64 1.73
N GLU A 87 -0.26 -0.97 0.47
CA GLU A 87 0.32 -2.14 -0.18
C GLU A 87 1.84 -2.02 -0.31
N ASN A 88 2.33 -0.87 -0.78
CA ASN A 88 3.75 -0.66 -1.04
C ASN A 88 4.58 -0.76 0.27
N ILE A 89 4.10 -0.13 1.34
CA ILE A 89 4.76 -0.19 2.65
C ILE A 89 4.70 -1.57 3.31
N LEU A 90 3.73 -2.42 2.96
CA LEU A 90 3.68 -3.79 3.44
C LEU A 90 4.64 -4.68 2.66
N LEU A 91 4.66 -4.54 1.34
CA LEU A 91 5.33 -5.47 0.45
C LEU A 91 6.83 -5.22 0.38
N LEU A 92 7.29 -4.00 0.12
CA LEU A 92 8.71 -3.77 -0.15
C LEU A 92 9.61 -4.13 1.05
N PRO A 93 9.26 -3.80 2.32
CA PRO A 93 10.05 -4.24 3.47
C PRO A 93 10.06 -5.75 3.64
N ARG A 94 8.98 -6.45 3.27
CA ARG A 94 8.92 -7.92 3.30
C ARG A 94 9.96 -8.57 2.37
N TYR A 95 10.36 -7.87 1.31
CA TYR A 95 11.41 -8.30 0.38
C TYR A 95 12.79 -7.72 0.72
N GLY A 96 12.97 -7.18 1.94
CA GLY A 96 14.27 -6.74 2.44
C GLY A 96 14.68 -5.34 2.00
N MET A 97 13.77 -4.53 1.43
CA MET A 97 14.07 -3.13 1.16
C MET A 97 13.99 -2.31 2.45
N ASN A 98 15.01 -1.50 2.69
CA ASN A 98 14.93 -0.41 3.65
C ASN A 98 13.88 0.59 3.18
N PHE A 99 12.98 1.01 4.07
CA PHE A 99 11.80 1.76 3.69
C PHE A 99 11.64 3.00 4.54
N THR A 100 11.41 4.14 3.89
CA THR A 100 11.06 5.40 4.53
C THR A 100 9.68 5.84 4.08
N LEU A 101 8.75 5.97 5.01
CA LEU A 101 7.44 6.57 4.79
C LEU A 101 7.48 8.04 5.26
N ALA A 102 7.25 8.97 4.34
CA ALA A 102 7.37 10.40 4.59
C ALA A 102 6.07 11.13 4.32
N TYR A 103 5.53 11.83 5.32
CA TYR A 103 4.27 12.55 5.18
C TYR A 103 4.17 13.72 6.18
N PRO A 104 3.41 14.79 5.87
CA PRO A 104 3.11 15.84 6.84
C PRO A 104 2.32 15.29 8.03
N GLU A 105 2.51 15.82 9.23
CA GLU A 105 1.73 15.42 10.40
C GLU A 105 0.22 15.43 10.11
N GLY A 106 -0.49 14.43 10.63
CA GLY A 106 -1.93 14.24 10.42
C GLY A 106 -2.31 13.40 9.21
N PHE A 107 -1.36 13.01 8.34
CA PHE A 107 -1.58 12.08 7.21
C PHE A 107 -1.24 10.63 7.56
N ASP A 108 -1.38 10.27 8.84
CA ASP A 108 -1.14 8.91 9.32
C ASP A 108 -2.01 7.88 8.60
N LEU A 109 -1.39 6.75 8.26
CA LEU A 109 -2.05 5.59 7.69
C LEU A 109 -2.69 4.73 8.78
N ASP A 110 -3.30 3.62 8.37
CA ASP A 110 -3.84 2.63 9.29
C ASP A 110 -2.75 2.09 10.25
N PRO A 111 -2.93 2.24 11.57
CA PRO A 111 -1.94 1.80 12.55
C PRO A 111 -1.68 0.28 12.52
N GLU A 112 -2.67 -0.53 12.13
CA GLU A 112 -2.48 -1.98 11.98
C GLU A 112 -1.55 -2.29 10.81
N VAL A 113 -1.70 -1.55 9.70
CA VAL A 113 -0.84 -1.68 8.52
C VAL A 113 0.59 -1.22 8.86
N ILE A 114 0.75 -0.11 9.58
CA ILE A 114 2.06 0.36 10.05
C ILE A 114 2.72 -0.71 10.95
N ALA A 115 1.97 -1.29 11.88
CA ALA A 115 2.50 -2.34 12.74
C ALA A 115 2.93 -3.58 11.94
N GLN A 116 2.15 -3.98 10.94
CA GLN A 116 2.50 -5.11 10.07
C GLN A 116 3.70 -4.81 9.17
N ALA A 117 3.82 -3.59 8.63
CA ALA A 117 4.97 -3.16 7.83
C ALA A 117 6.27 -3.21 8.64
N LYS A 118 6.24 -2.75 9.90
CA LYS A 118 7.39 -2.86 10.82
C LYS A 118 7.77 -4.33 11.09
N LYS A 119 6.79 -5.21 11.32
CA LYS A 119 7.05 -6.65 11.48
C LYS A 119 7.65 -7.28 10.21
N ASN A 120 7.17 -6.91 9.03
CA ASN A 120 7.70 -7.39 7.77
C ASN A 120 9.17 -6.96 7.57
N ALA A 121 9.50 -5.72 7.93
CA ALA A 121 10.86 -5.21 7.89
C ALA A 121 11.78 -5.96 8.87
N GLU A 122 11.34 -6.14 10.12
CA GLU A 122 12.09 -6.90 11.12
C GLU A 122 12.36 -8.33 10.66
N ALA A 123 11.35 -9.02 10.14
CA ALA A 123 11.49 -10.40 9.68
C ALA A 123 12.43 -10.57 8.47
N SER A 124 12.59 -9.54 7.65
CA SER A 124 13.49 -9.56 6.48
C SER A 124 14.88 -8.99 6.77
N GLY A 125 15.07 -8.36 7.93
CA GLY A 125 16.28 -7.63 8.31
C GLY A 125 16.35 -6.20 7.75
N ALA A 126 15.26 -5.69 7.16
CA ALA A 126 15.17 -4.33 6.66
C ALA A 126 14.82 -3.31 7.76
N LYS A 127 15.05 -2.03 7.47
CA LYS A 127 14.61 -0.90 8.30
C LYS A 127 13.30 -0.33 7.80
N PHE A 128 12.45 0.11 8.72
CA PHE A 128 11.23 0.86 8.43
C PHE A 128 11.19 2.14 9.26
N GLU A 129 11.23 3.28 8.61
CA GLU A 129 11.29 4.60 9.23
C GLU A 129 10.12 5.47 8.79
N ILE A 130 9.62 6.29 9.71
CA ILE A 130 8.63 7.33 9.42
C ILE A 130 9.29 8.69 9.66
N THR A 131 9.09 9.64 8.76
CA THR A 131 9.61 11.01 8.90
C THR A 131 8.59 12.04 8.42
N HIS A 132 8.65 13.23 9.00
CA HIS A 132 7.85 14.39 8.57
C HIS A 132 8.69 15.42 7.80
N ASP A 133 9.96 15.11 7.55
CA ASP A 133 10.86 15.92 6.72
C ASP A 133 11.09 15.26 5.35
N ARG A 134 10.59 15.91 4.30
CA ARG A 134 10.72 15.46 2.91
C ARG A 134 12.16 15.41 2.41
N PHE A 135 13.06 16.24 2.91
CA PHE A 135 14.45 16.29 2.48
C PHE A 135 15.24 15.13 3.10
N GLU A 136 15.02 14.83 4.37
CA GLU A 136 15.60 13.64 5.01
C GLU A 136 15.05 12.35 4.38
N ALA A 137 13.78 12.34 3.98
CA ALA A 137 13.14 11.18 3.37
C ALA A 137 13.85 10.68 2.09
N VAL A 138 14.29 11.60 1.23
CA VAL A 138 14.90 11.26 -0.07
C VAL A 138 16.41 11.02 0.01
N LYS A 139 17.04 11.34 1.15
CA LYS A 139 18.49 11.21 1.33
C LYS A 139 18.92 9.75 1.21
N GLY A 140 19.76 9.47 0.21
CA GLY A 140 20.28 8.13 -0.06
C GLY A 140 19.25 7.13 -0.57
N ALA A 141 18.04 7.56 -0.95
CA ALA A 141 17.03 6.70 -1.53
C ALA A 141 17.43 6.31 -2.97
N GLN A 142 17.32 5.02 -3.31
CA GLN A 142 17.44 4.57 -4.70
C GLN A 142 16.12 4.73 -5.46
N VAL A 143 15.00 4.76 -4.73
CA VAL A 143 13.65 4.90 -5.29
C VAL A 143 12.90 5.92 -4.46
N VAL A 144 12.22 6.85 -5.13
CA VAL A 144 11.27 7.76 -4.50
C VAL A 144 9.93 7.59 -5.21
N TYR A 145 8.94 7.13 -4.46
CA TYR A 145 7.55 7.05 -4.89
C TYR A 145 6.80 8.23 -4.27
N ALA A 146 6.42 9.22 -5.08
CA ALA A 146 5.57 10.33 -4.63
C ALA A 146 4.10 10.03 -4.91
N ARG A 147 3.23 10.12 -3.89
CA ARG A 147 1.80 9.85 -4.02
C ARG A 147 0.98 10.63 -3.00
N ASN A 148 -0.25 11.03 -3.35
CA ASN A 148 -1.17 11.63 -2.40
C ASN A 148 -2.09 10.57 -1.76
N TRP A 149 -2.53 10.82 -0.54
CA TRP A 149 -3.59 10.06 0.11
C TRP A 149 -4.36 10.92 1.12
N MET A 150 -5.57 10.48 1.46
CA MET A 150 -6.42 11.14 2.45
C MET A 150 -5.83 11.07 3.87
N ASN A 151 -6.17 12.02 4.74
CA ASN A 151 -5.98 11.83 6.17
C ASN A 151 -7.25 11.23 6.80
N LYS A 152 -7.20 10.84 8.08
CA LYS A 152 -8.38 10.37 8.82
C LYS A 152 -9.53 11.39 8.85
N VAL A 153 -9.24 12.68 8.69
CA VAL A 153 -10.22 13.77 8.72
C VAL A 153 -11.00 13.87 7.38
N GLY A 154 -10.50 13.28 6.30
CA GLY A 154 -11.13 13.29 4.97
C GLY A 154 -12.28 12.30 4.78
N ILE A 155 -12.67 11.54 5.81
CA ILE A 155 -13.87 10.67 5.81
C ILE A 155 -15.15 11.48 6.14
N ILE A 156 -15.01 12.76 6.51
CA ILE A 156 -16.15 13.62 6.84
C ILE A 156 -16.14 14.84 5.90
N GLY A 157 -16.69 14.64 4.70
CA GLY A 157 -17.09 15.71 3.79
C GLY A 157 -18.58 15.60 3.54
#